data_AF-A0A2N6UG82-F1
#
_entry.id   AF-A0A2N6UG82-F1
#
_cell.length_a   1.000
_cell.length_b   1.000
_cell.length_c   1.000
_cell.angle_alpha   90.00
_cell.angle_beta   90.00
_cell.angle_gamma   90.00
#
_symmetry.space_group_name_H-M   'P 1'
#
loop_
_entity.id
_entity.type
_entity.pdbx_description
1 polymer ?
#
loop_
_entity_poly.entity_id
_entity_poly.type
_entity_poly.pdbx_seq_one_letter_code
_entity_poly.pdbx_strand_id
1 'polypeptide(L)' 'MRSLIHFWQQAFNFKQHLSWREALTRILTNLIFIIMLYGIALIAPPSWEEPIASLARIYSTVSIIPILTTIISAIK' A
#
# COMPACT_ATOMS: atom_id res chain seq x y z
N MET A 1 -4.88 19.94 -3.40
CA MET A 1 -4.55 19.29 -2.11
C MET A 1 -5.78 18.69 -1.41
N ARG A 2 -6.88 19.42 -1.19
CA ARG A 2 -8.12 18.86 -0.59
C ARG A 2 -8.68 17.66 -1.36
N SER A 3 -8.64 17.66 -2.70
CA SER A 3 -9.11 16.53 -3.53
C SER A 3 -8.30 15.26 -3.32
N LEU A 4 -6.98 15.38 -3.20
CA LEU A 4 -6.08 14.25 -2.96
C LEU A 4 -6.35 13.66 -1.57
N ILE A 5 -6.46 14.51 -0.54
CA ILE A 5 -6.77 14.07 0.82
C ILE A 5 -8.13 13.35 0.87
N HIS A 6 -9.15 13.85 0.18
CA HIS A 6 -10.45 13.17 0.10
C HIS A 6 -10.39 11.85 -0.67
N PHE A 7 -9.62 11.77 -1.76
CA PHE A 7 -9.36 10.52 -2.47
C PHE A 7 -8.72 9.49 -1.55
N TRP A 8 -7.67 9.85 -0.82
CA TRP A 8 -7.03 8.97 0.17
C TRP A 8 -8.03 8.61 1.28
N GLN A 9 -8.77 9.58 1.83
CA GLN A 9 -9.79 9.33 2.85
C GLN A 9 -10.84 8.32 2.43
N GLN A 10 -11.28 8.38 1.17
CA GLN A 10 -12.29 7.50 0.61
C GLN A 10 -11.69 6.13 0.21
N ALA A 11 -10.52 6.11 -0.43
CA ALA A 11 -9.84 4.89 -0.85
C ALA A 11 -9.45 3.99 0.34
N PHE A 12 -9.14 4.59 1.50
CA PHE A 12 -8.69 3.84 2.68
C PHE A 12 -9.66 3.88 3.86
N ASN A 13 -10.80 4.55 3.69
CA ASN A 13 -11.89 4.63 4.65
C ASN A 13 -11.44 5.09 6.06
N PHE A 14 -10.65 6.16 6.10
CA PHE A 14 -9.98 6.72 7.30
C PHE A 14 -10.89 6.99 8.53
N LYS A 15 -12.22 7.05 8.34
CA LYS A 15 -13.19 7.36 9.41
C LYS A 15 -13.82 6.13 10.06
N GLN A 16 -13.63 4.93 9.53
CA GLN A 16 -14.17 3.71 10.12
C GLN A 16 -13.17 3.10 11.10
N HIS A 17 -13.67 2.73 12.29
CA HIS A 17 -12.97 1.83 13.21
C HIS A 17 -12.86 0.46 12.52
N LEU A 18 -11.66 -0.10 12.48
CA LEU A 18 -11.37 -1.41 11.89
C LEU A 18 -11.16 -2.42 13.00
N SER A 19 -11.67 -3.64 12.83
CA SER A 19 -11.24 -4.74 13.70
C SER A 19 -9.76 -5.06 13.44
N TRP A 20 -9.06 -5.56 14.46
CA TRP A 20 -7.66 -6.01 14.31
C TRP A 20 -7.48 -7.04 13.19
N ARG A 21 -8.50 -7.89 12.94
CA ARG A 21 -8.48 -8.87 11.85
C ARG A 21 -8.53 -8.20 10.48
N GLU A 22 -9.37 -7.20 10.30
CA GLU A 22 -9.45 -6.44 9.04
C GLU A 22 -8.20 -5.61 8.82
N ALA A 23 -7.66 -5.00 9.88
CA ALA A 23 -6.42 -4.25 9.83
C ALA A 23 -5.24 -5.14 9.40
N LEU A 24 -5.12 -6.32 10.01
CA LEU A 24 -4.11 -7.31 9.64
C LEU A 24 -4.27 -7.77 8.19
N THR A 25 -5.50 -8.04 7.76
CA THR A 25 -5.79 -8.46 6.37
C THR A 25 -5.36 -7.38 5.38
N ARG A 26 -5.66 -6.10 5.65
CA ARG A 26 -5.24 -4.97 4.79
C ARG A 26 -3.72 -4.84 4.71
N ILE A 27 -3.02 -4.96 5.84
CA ILE A 27 -1.55 -4.90 5.89
C ILE A 27 -0.94 -6.07 5.10
N LEU A 28 -1.46 -7.30 5.28
CA LEU A 28 -1.00 -8.49 4.56
C LEU A 28 -1.23 -8.38 3.06
N THR A 29 -2.40 -7.90 2.62
CA THR A 29 -2.67 -7.66 1.19
C THR A 29 -1.67 -6.68 0.58
N ASN A 30 -1.33 -5.61 1.30
CA ASN A 30 -0.36 -4.62 0.83
C ASN A 30 1.06 -5.23 0.74
N LEU A 31 1.43 -6.06 1.72
CA LEU A 31 2.71 -6.79 1.71
C LEU A 31 2.80 -7.78 0.54
N ILE A 32 1.71 -8.52 0.27
CA ILE A 32 1.63 -9.45 -0.86
C ILE A 32 1.85 -8.71 -2.20
N PHE A 33 1.25 -7.53 -2.37
CA PHE A 33 1.44 -6.71 -3.56
C PHE A 33 2.92 -6.30 -3.76
N ILE A 34 3.59 -5.90 -2.69
CA ILE A 34 5.03 -5.57 -2.74
C ILE A 34 5.84 -6.81 -3.15
N ILE A 35 5.59 -7.96 -2.53
CA ILE A 35 6.28 -9.21 -2.87
C ILE A 35 6.03 -9.60 -4.33
N MET A 36 4.82 -9.44 -4.85
CA MET A 36 4.50 -9.71 -6.26
C MET A 36 5.29 -8.80 -7.21
N LEU A 37 5.41 -7.50 -6.90
CA LEU A 37 6.20 -6.56 -7.72
C LEU A 37 7.68 -6.99 -7.80
N TYR A 38 8.27 -7.40 -6.67
CA TYR A 38 9.63 -7.93 -6.65
C TYR A 38 9.73 -9.30 -7.35
N GLY A 39 8.72 -10.15 -7.24
CA GLY A 39 8.65 -11.42 -7.95
C GLY A 39 8.63 -11.25 -9.48
N ILE A 40 7.91 -10.24 -9.97
CA ILE A 40 7.91 -9.87 -11.39
C ILE A 40 9.32 -9.44 -11.83
N ALA A 41 10.05 -8.70 -10.99
CA ALA A 41 11.42 -8.29 -11.29
C ALA A 41 12.37 -9.48 -11.55
N LEU A 42 12.15 -10.63 -10.87
CA LEU A 42 12.99 -11.82 -11.02
C LEU A 42 12.84 -12.50 -12.39
N ILE A 43 11.69 -12.35 -13.04
CA ILE A 43 11.38 -12.95 -14.35
C ILE A 43 11.34 -11.92 -15.48
N ALA A 44 11.48 -10.63 -15.15
CA ALA A 44 11.41 -9.55 -16.11
C ALA A 44 12.71 -9.45 -16.93
N PRO A 45 12.63 -8.97 -18.18
CA PRO A 45 13.82 -8.67 -18.97
C PRO A 45 14.70 -7.63 -18.26
N PRO A 46 16.03 -7.65 -18.44
CA PRO A 46 16.94 -6.68 -17.82
C PRO A 46 16.58 -5.21 -18.10
N SER A 47 15.97 -4.93 -19.27
CA SER A 47 15.49 -3.58 -19.62
C SER A 47 14.34 -3.06 -18.74
N TRP A 48 13.74 -3.92 -17.91
CA TRP A 48 12.62 -3.59 -17.02
C TRP A 48 13.05 -3.41 -15.56
N GLU A 49 14.31 -3.71 -15.22
CA GLU A 49 14.81 -3.60 -13.84
C GLU A 49 14.61 -2.19 -13.26
N GLU A 50 15.04 -1.16 -13.99
CA GLU A 50 14.90 0.26 -13.63
C GLU A 50 13.42 0.67 -13.47
N PRO A 51 12.53 0.42 -14.46
CA PRO A 51 11.09 0.68 -14.32
C PRO A 51 10.45 -0.02 -13.11
N ILE A 52 10.73 -1.31 -12.90
CA ILE A 52 10.13 -2.08 -11.81
C ILE A 52 10.66 -1.60 -10.46
N ALA A 53 11.95 -1.32 -10.34
CA ALA A 53 12.54 -0.75 -9.13
C ALA A 53 11.94 0.62 -8.79
N SER A 54 11.73 1.48 -9.79
CA SER A 54 11.06 2.77 -9.63
C SER A 54 9.62 2.59 -9.16
N LEU A 55 8.88 1.67 -9.77
CA LEU A 55 7.48 1.41 -9.45
C LEU A 55 7.32 0.80 -8.05
N ALA A 56 8.19 -0.15 -7.67
CA ALA A 56 8.25 -0.71 -6.32
C ALA A 56 8.58 0.36 -5.28
N ARG A 57 9.51 1.28 -5.58
CA ARG A 57 9.86 2.41 -4.70
C ARG A 57 8.68 3.35 -4.51
N ILE A 58 8.05 3.81 -5.60
CA ILE A 58 6.87 4.69 -5.53
C ILE A 58 5.74 4.03 -4.75
N TYR A 59 5.43 2.78 -5.08
CA TYR A 59 4.36 2.05 -4.41
C TYR A 59 4.64 1.89 -2.91
N SER A 60 5.87 1.52 -2.53
CA SER A 60 6.26 1.38 -1.13
C SER A 60 6.16 2.69 -0.37
N THR A 61 6.60 3.81 -0.95
CA THR A 61 6.48 5.14 -0.34
C THR A 61 5.02 5.54 -0.14
N VAL A 62 4.18 5.33 -1.17
CA VAL A 62 2.76 5.67 -1.12
C VAL A 62 1.99 4.76 -0.16
N SER A 63 2.44 3.52 0.01
CA SER A 63 1.85 2.50 0.89
C SER A 63 1.92 2.83 2.38
N ILE A 64 2.83 3.72 2.79
CA ILE A 64 3.00 4.12 4.19
C ILE A 64 1.72 4.76 4.73
N ILE A 65 1.07 5.62 3.93
CA ILE A 65 -0.15 6.32 4.32
C ILE A 65 -1.27 5.33 4.68
N PRO A 66 -1.67 4.39 3.82
CA PRO A 66 -2.67 3.39 4.16
C PRO A 66 -2.33 2.52 5.37
N ILE A 67 -1.05 2.16 5.55
CA ILE A 67 -0.62 1.34 6.70
C ILE A 67 -0.82 2.13 8.00
N LEU A 68 -0.31 3.36 8.07
CA LEU A 68 -0.48 4.23 9.24
C LEU A 68 -1.96 4.46 9.55
N THR A 69 -2.74 4.70 8.51
CA THR A 69 -4.20 4.88 8.62
C THR A 69 -4.87 3.65 9.21
N THR A 70 -4.54 2.48 8.67
CA THR A 70 -5.10 1.20 9.11
C THR A 70 -4.76 0.93 10.58
N ILE A 71 -3.53 1.25 11.00
CA ILE A 71 -3.10 1.14 12.40
C ILE A 71 -3.89 2.10 13.30
N ILE A 72 -4.01 3.38 12.92
CA ILE A 72 -4.76 4.38 13.69
C ILE A 72 -6.24 3.97 13.82
N SER A 73 -6.85 3.51 12.73
CA SER A 73 -8.24 3.03 12.70
C SER A 73 -8.47 1.74 13.49
N ALA A 74 -7.43 0.96 13.81
CA ALA A 74 -7.54 -0.27 14.59
C ALA A 74 -7.32 -0.05 16.10
N ILE A 75 -6.59 1.02 16.47
CA ILE A 75 -6.29 1.38 17.87
C ILE A 75 -7.40 2.24 18.47
N LYS A 76 -8.02 3.09 17.65
CA LYS A 76 -8.99 4.10 18.07
C LYS A 76 -10.41 3.60 17.94
#